data_AF-A0A4S2R3Q6-F1
#
_entry.id   AF-A0A4S2R3Q6-F1
#
_cell.length_a   1.000
_cell.length_b   1.000
_cell.length_c   1.000
_cell.angle_alpha   90.00
_cell.angle_beta   90.00
_cell.angle_gamma   90.00
#
_symmetry.space_group_name_H-M   'P 1'
#
loop_
_entity.id
_entity.type
_entity.pdbx_description
1 polymer ?
#
loop_
_entity_poly.entity_id
_entity_poly.type
_entity_poly.pdbx_seq_one_letter_code
_entity_poly.pdbx_strand_id
1 'polypeptide(L)'
;MLVGGVGIGAFHLATMTGRLVADRLIGAFGEGRVVAGGGVIAAAGFVLALSTDRAPLVVAGLLLAGVGAAPLVPIAYSLAARRSGARSGAAASLVTACGYVSFVAAPAVIGALSAAAGLRRALLCLIVSAALIALVGGRARHLRGGGGDRPAPVPEPGGERASR
;
A
#
# COMPACT_ATOMS: atom_id res chain seq x y z
N MET A 1 3.40 -27.51 -15.57
CA MET A 1 3.93 -27.30 -14.20
C MET A 1 5.05 -26.26 -14.12
N LEU A 2 6.03 -26.22 -15.04
CA LEU A 2 7.13 -25.24 -15.01
C LEU A 2 6.72 -23.75 -15.19
N VAL A 3 5.71 -23.47 -16.03
CA VAL A 3 5.21 -22.10 -16.27
C VAL A 3 4.64 -21.45 -15.01
N GLY A 4 4.05 -22.22 -14.09
CA GLY A 4 3.48 -21.70 -12.84
C GLY A 4 4.56 -21.20 -11.87
N GLY A 5 5.70 -21.90 -11.78
CA GLY A 5 6.80 -21.53 -10.87
C GLY A 5 7.55 -20.26 -11.32
N VAL A 6 7.74 -20.09 -12.64
CA VAL A 6 8.40 -18.91 -13.20
C VAL A 6 7.56 -17.65 -12.98
N GLY A 7 6.24 -17.75 -13.08
CA GLY A 7 5.32 -16.63 -12.81
C GLY A 7 5.39 -16.13 -11.36
N ILE A 8 5.41 -17.06 -10.40
CA ILE A 8 5.54 -16.72 -8.97
C ILE A 8 6.91 -16.10 -8.69
N GLY A 9 7.99 -16.68 -9.22
CA GLY A 9 9.34 -16.13 -9.08
C GLY A 9 9.46 -14.71 -9.64
N ALA A 10 8.94 -14.47 -10.84
CA ALA A 10 8.93 -13.14 -11.47
C ALA A 10 8.08 -12.13 -10.68
N PHE A 11 6.92 -12.55 -10.15
CA PHE A 11 6.07 -11.71 -9.31
C PHE A 11 6.79 -11.29 -8.02
N HIS A 12 7.48 -12.23 -7.34
CA HIS A 12 8.24 -11.92 -6.14
C HIS A 12 9.43 -10.99 -6.42
N LEU A 13 10.16 -11.21 -7.53
CA LEU A 13 11.24 -10.34 -8.00
C LEU A 13 10.76 -8.92 -8.30
N ALA A 14 9.60 -8.79 -8.95
CA ALA A 14 8.96 -7.51 -9.21
C ALA A 14 8.48 -6.83 -7.92
N THR A 15 8.00 -7.61 -6.95
CA THR A 15 7.58 -7.08 -5.65
C THR A 15 8.79 -6.55 -4.87
N MET A 16 9.92 -7.26 -4.90
CA MET A 16 11.17 -6.84 -4.26
C MET A 16 11.76 -5.57 -4.90
N THR A 17 11.83 -5.54 -6.22
CA THR A 17 12.32 -4.36 -6.97
C THR A 17 11.37 -3.16 -6.82
N GLY A 18 10.05 -3.41 -6.88
CA GLY A 18 9.02 -2.41 -6.61
C GLY A 18 9.14 -1.81 -5.21
N ARG A 19 9.46 -2.63 -4.19
CA ARG A 19 9.68 -2.14 -2.80
C ARG A 19 10.88 -1.21 -2.70
N LEU A 20 12.01 -1.56 -3.33
CA LEU A 20 13.23 -0.74 -3.34
C LEU A 20 13.02 0.61 -4.03
N VAL A 21 12.26 0.61 -5.13
CA VAL A 21 11.88 1.83 -5.85
C VAL A 21 10.91 2.66 -5.00
N ALA A 22 9.93 2.02 -4.39
CA ALA A 22 8.95 2.67 -3.54
C ALA A 22 9.58 3.33 -2.30
N ASP A 23 10.53 2.69 -1.63
CA ASP A 23 11.23 3.27 -0.47
C ASP A 23 11.94 4.59 -0.84
N ARG A 24 12.54 4.65 -2.03
CA ARG A 24 13.13 5.90 -2.56
C ARG A 24 12.07 6.95 -2.92
N LEU A 25 10.96 6.55 -3.52
CA LEU A 25 9.85 7.45 -3.82
C LEU A 25 9.17 7.99 -2.56
N ILE A 26 9.09 7.20 -1.48
CA ILE A 26 8.54 7.64 -0.19
C ILE A 26 9.43 8.71 0.42
N GLY A 27 10.75 8.52 0.38
CA GLY A 27 11.72 9.52 0.84
C GLY A 27 11.66 10.83 0.05
N ALA A 28 11.39 10.77 -1.27
CA ALA A 28 11.38 11.94 -2.14
C ALA A 28 10.02 12.67 -2.23
N PHE A 29 8.89 11.95 -2.20
CA PHE A 29 7.56 12.50 -2.47
C PHE A 29 6.60 12.42 -1.27
N GLY A 30 6.99 11.75 -0.18
CA GLY A 30 6.16 11.58 1.01
C GLY A 30 5.10 10.49 0.89
N GLU A 31 4.78 9.87 2.02
CA GLU A 31 3.97 8.65 2.12
C GLU A 31 2.59 8.77 1.45
N GLY A 32 1.90 9.90 1.60
CA GLY A 32 0.55 10.10 1.07
C GLY A 32 0.49 10.13 -0.46
N ARG A 33 1.51 10.71 -1.12
CA ARG A 33 1.60 10.75 -2.60
C ARG A 33 1.90 9.37 -3.16
N VAL A 34 2.75 8.61 -2.47
CA VAL A 34 3.11 7.24 -2.87
C VAL A 34 1.94 6.27 -2.68
N VAL A 35 1.14 6.37 -1.60
CA VAL A 35 -0.07 5.55 -1.44
C VAL A 35 -1.10 5.83 -2.52
N ALA A 36 -1.38 7.10 -2.80
CA ALA A 36 -2.35 7.48 -3.82
C ALA A 36 -1.88 7.03 -5.22
N GLY A 37 -0.63 7.31 -5.58
CA GLY A 37 -0.05 6.88 -6.86
C GLY A 37 0.01 5.36 -6.98
N GLY A 38 0.45 4.66 -5.94
CA GLY A 38 0.50 3.19 -5.89
C GLY A 38 -0.87 2.55 -6.03
N GLY A 39 -1.90 3.08 -5.35
CA GLY A 39 -3.28 2.62 -5.50
C GLY A 39 -3.84 2.80 -6.91
N VAL A 40 -3.54 3.92 -7.58
CA VAL A 40 -3.93 4.17 -8.98
C VAL A 40 -3.22 3.20 -9.92
N ILE A 41 -1.91 3.00 -9.75
CA ILE A 41 -1.12 2.05 -10.52
C ILE A 41 -1.65 0.62 -10.31
N ALA A 42 -2.01 0.28 -9.08
CA ALA A 42 -2.58 -1.02 -8.75
C ALA A 42 -3.94 -1.25 -9.43
N ALA A 43 -4.82 -0.27 -9.38
CA ALA A 43 -6.11 -0.33 -10.06
C ALA A 43 -5.94 -0.47 -11.59
N ALA A 44 -5.02 0.30 -12.18
CA ALA A 44 -4.71 0.22 -13.61
C ALA A 44 -4.15 -1.16 -14.00
N GLY A 45 -3.25 -1.72 -13.17
CA GLY A 45 -2.70 -3.06 -13.36
C GLY A 45 -3.76 -4.15 -13.33
N PHE A 46 -4.69 -4.09 -12.36
CA PHE A 46 -5.81 -5.04 -12.30
C PHE A 46 -6.78 -4.89 -13.48
N VAL A 47 -7.10 -3.66 -13.90
CA VAL A 47 -7.93 -3.42 -15.08
C VAL A 47 -7.28 -4.01 -16.33
N LEU A 48 -5.96 -3.78 -16.51
CA LEU A 48 -5.22 -4.32 -17.65
C LEU A 48 -5.23 -5.86 -17.64
N ALA A 49 -4.98 -6.47 -16.48
CA ALA A 49 -5.00 -7.93 -16.33
C ALA A 49 -6.39 -8.54 -16.60
N LEU A 50 -7.47 -7.82 -16.28
CA LEU A 50 -8.86 -8.29 -16.47
C LEU A 50 -9.45 -7.97 -17.84
N SER A 51 -8.80 -7.14 -18.63
CA SER A 51 -9.29 -6.71 -19.95
C SER A 51 -8.74 -7.56 -21.10
N THR A 52 -7.89 -8.54 -20.81
CA THR A 52 -7.19 -9.34 -21.82
C THR A 52 -7.07 -10.80 -21.41
N ASP A 53 -7.20 -11.70 -22.39
CA ASP A 53 -6.98 -13.14 -22.19
C ASP A 53 -5.56 -13.56 -22.61
N ARG A 54 -4.72 -12.61 -23.05
CA ARG A 54 -3.34 -12.88 -23.46
C ARG A 54 -2.46 -13.02 -22.22
N ALA A 55 -1.99 -14.23 -21.96
CA ALA A 55 -1.07 -14.56 -20.87
C ALA A 55 0.04 -13.52 -20.59
N PRO A 56 0.81 -13.01 -21.57
CA PRO A 56 1.85 -12.02 -21.29
C PRO A 56 1.32 -10.67 -20.79
N LEU A 57 0.15 -10.22 -21.26
CA LEU A 57 -0.48 -8.98 -20.80
C LEU A 57 -1.10 -9.14 -19.41
N VAL A 58 -1.64 -10.31 -19.09
CA VAL A 58 -2.12 -10.64 -17.74
C VAL A 58 -0.96 -10.59 -16.74
N VAL A 59 0.18 -11.18 -17.08
CA VAL A 59 1.40 -11.12 -16.27
C VAL A 59 1.87 -9.68 -16.10
N ALA A 60 1.92 -8.89 -17.19
CA ALA A 60 2.30 -7.48 -17.11
C ALA A 60 1.37 -6.66 -16.19
N GLY A 61 0.05 -6.87 -16.29
CA GLY A 61 -0.93 -6.23 -15.41
C GLY A 61 -0.77 -6.63 -13.94
N LEU A 62 -0.49 -7.92 -13.67
CA LEU A 62 -0.20 -8.41 -12.32
C LEU A 62 1.09 -7.82 -11.74
N LEU A 63 2.15 -7.69 -12.55
CA LEU A 63 3.40 -7.07 -12.14
C LEU A 63 3.18 -5.59 -11.81
N LEU A 64 2.43 -4.88 -12.64
CA LEU A 64 2.07 -3.47 -12.40
C LEU A 64 1.25 -3.32 -11.11
N ALA A 65 0.30 -4.24 -10.88
CA ALA A 65 -0.49 -4.27 -9.66
C ALA A 65 0.36 -4.54 -8.41
N GLY A 66 1.30 -5.48 -8.49
CA GLY A 66 2.25 -5.80 -7.42
C GLY A 66 3.17 -4.61 -7.09
N VAL A 67 3.69 -3.92 -8.11
CA VAL A 67 4.50 -2.70 -7.92
C VAL A 67 3.69 -1.59 -7.26
N GLY A 68 2.44 -1.37 -7.68
CA GLY A 68 1.56 -0.37 -7.07
C GLY A 68 1.20 -0.67 -5.61
N ALA A 69 1.10 -1.95 -5.24
CA ALA A 69 0.77 -2.40 -3.89
C ALA A 69 1.98 -2.48 -2.94
N ALA A 70 3.21 -2.58 -3.46
CA ALA A 70 4.44 -2.75 -2.67
C ALA A 70 4.64 -1.74 -1.51
N PRO A 71 4.36 -0.43 -1.66
CA PRO A 71 4.54 0.53 -0.57
C PRO A 71 3.48 0.45 0.53
N LEU A 72 2.35 -0.24 0.31
CA LEU A 72 1.20 -0.18 1.22
C LEU A 72 1.51 -0.78 2.60
N VAL A 73 2.20 -1.92 2.61
CA VAL A 73 2.57 -2.62 3.84
C VAL A 73 3.51 -1.78 4.71
N PRO A 74 4.68 -1.31 4.23
CA PRO A 74 5.58 -0.50 5.06
C PRO A 74 4.93 0.83 5.49
N ILE A 75 4.10 1.45 4.64
CA ILE A 75 3.38 2.67 5.01
C ILE A 75 2.35 2.38 6.11
N ALA A 76 1.63 1.26 6.07
CA ALA A 76 0.70 0.88 7.13
C ALA A 76 1.41 0.70 8.48
N TYR A 77 2.56 0.01 8.51
CA TYR A 77 3.38 -0.10 9.72
C TYR A 77 3.90 1.26 10.19
N SER A 78 4.40 2.09 9.28
CA SER A 78 4.89 3.45 9.56
C SER A 78 3.79 4.35 10.15
N LEU A 79 2.57 4.29 9.61
CA LEU A 79 1.39 5.00 10.13
C LEU A 79 0.99 4.50 11.52
N ALA A 80 0.97 3.18 11.71
CA ALA A 80 0.62 2.54 12.97
C ALA A 80 1.63 2.88 14.07
N ALA A 81 2.93 2.86 13.76
CA ALA A 81 3.99 3.24 14.68
C ALA A 81 3.87 4.69 15.13
N ARG A 82 3.65 5.64 14.18
CA ARG A 82 3.48 7.05 14.51
C ARG A 82 2.26 7.37 15.36
N ARG A 83 1.12 6.71 15.11
CA ARG A 83 -0.11 6.94 15.91
C ARG A 83 -0.06 6.34 17.31
N SER A 84 0.84 5.38 17.54
CA SER A 84 0.84 4.59 18.78
C SER A 84 1.96 4.96 19.75
N GLY A 85 2.95 5.75 19.33
CA GLY A 85 4.05 6.23 20.17
C GLY A 85 4.73 5.07 20.91
N ALA A 86 4.69 5.09 22.24
CA ALA A 86 5.23 4.04 23.11
C ALA A 86 4.61 2.63 22.91
N ARG A 87 3.46 2.53 22.22
CA ARG A 87 2.77 1.26 21.89
C ARG A 87 3.04 0.79 20.46
N SER A 88 4.10 1.26 19.81
CA SER A 88 4.45 0.90 18.43
C SER A 88 4.54 -0.62 18.20
N GLY A 89 5.10 -1.37 19.15
CA GLY A 89 5.17 -2.84 19.09
C GLY A 89 3.80 -3.52 19.05
N ALA A 90 2.87 -3.11 19.92
CA ALA A 90 1.51 -3.64 19.93
C ALA A 90 0.74 -3.27 18.64
N ALA A 91 0.96 -2.07 18.11
CA ALA A 91 0.33 -1.63 16.87
C ALA A 91 0.86 -2.42 15.66
N ALA A 92 2.16 -2.70 15.60
CA ALA A 92 2.74 -3.56 14.58
C ALA A 92 2.17 -4.98 14.65
N SER A 93 2.07 -5.58 15.85
CA SER A 93 1.47 -6.91 16.03
C SER A 93 0.01 -6.96 15.55
N LEU A 94 -0.76 -5.90 15.79
CA LEU A 94 -2.15 -5.82 15.32
C LEU A 94 -2.22 -5.74 13.78
N VAL A 95 -1.34 -4.96 13.15
CA VAL A 95 -1.23 -4.89 11.68
C VAL A 95 -0.87 -6.26 11.10
N THR A 96 0.08 -6.98 11.69
CA THR A 96 0.44 -8.34 11.28
C THR A 96 -0.74 -9.31 11.43
N ALA A 97 -1.43 -9.26 12.57
CA ALA A 97 -2.57 -10.14 12.85
C ALA A 97 -3.70 -9.89 11.85
N CYS A 98 -4.05 -8.62 11.59
CA CYS A 98 -5.02 -8.27 10.55
C CYS A 98 -4.58 -8.74 9.16
N GLY A 99 -3.29 -8.61 8.83
CA GLY A 99 -2.72 -9.13 7.59
C GLY A 99 -2.89 -10.64 7.45
N TYR A 100 -2.62 -11.39 8.52
CA TYR A 100 -2.77 -12.84 8.54
C TYR A 100 -4.24 -13.27 8.40
N VAL A 101 -5.15 -12.62 9.13
CA VAL A 101 -6.60 -12.86 8.99
C VAL A 101 -7.07 -12.59 7.57
N SER A 102 -6.61 -11.49 6.97
CA SER A 102 -6.94 -11.15 5.59
C SER A 102 -6.41 -12.18 4.59
N PHE A 103 -5.19 -12.67 4.80
CA PHE A 103 -4.59 -13.70 3.95
C PHE A 103 -5.37 -15.01 3.97
N VAL A 104 -5.84 -15.43 5.15
CA VAL A 104 -6.67 -16.64 5.30
C VAL A 104 -8.08 -16.42 4.76
N ALA A 105 -8.67 -15.24 4.98
CA ALA A 105 -10.03 -14.94 4.54
C ALA A 105 -10.15 -14.72 3.02
N ALA A 106 -9.10 -14.19 2.36
CA ALA A 106 -9.17 -13.80 0.96
C ALA A 106 -9.58 -14.94 -0.01
N PRO A 107 -8.99 -16.15 0.05
CA PRO A 107 -9.40 -17.25 -0.84
C PRO A 107 -10.85 -17.69 -0.62
N ALA A 108 -11.31 -17.73 0.64
CA ALA A 108 -12.68 -18.12 0.98
C ALA A 108 -13.70 -17.10 0.46
N VAL A 109 -13.42 -15.80 0.65
CA VAL A 109 -14.27 -14.71 0.14
C VAL A 109 -14.30 -14.71 -1.39
N ILE A 110 -13.14 -14.85 -2.05
CA ILE A 110 -13.04 -14.90 -3.51
C ILE A 110 -13.76 -16.13 -4.06
N GLY A 111 -13.61 -17.29 -3.42
CA GLY A 111 -14.29 -18.53 -3.79
C GLY A 111 -15.81 -18.41 -3.69
N ALA A 112 -16.32 -17.85 -2.59
CA ALA A 112 -17.76 -17.60 -2.40
C ALA A 112 -18.31 -16.61 -3.44
N LEU A 113 -17.59 -15.51 -3.71
CA LEU A 113 -17.97 -14.54 -4.75
C LEU A 113 -17.94 -15.16 -6.15
N SER A 114 -16.95 -16.00 -6.43
CA SER A 114 -16.82 -16.69 -7.72
C SER A 114 -17.99 -17.65 -7.95
N ALA A 115 -18.38 -18.40 -6.92
CA ALA A 115 -19.52 -19.33 -6.98
C ALA A 115 -20.86 -18.60 -7.19
N ALA A 116 -21.05 -17.43 -6.57
CA ALA A 116 -22.31 -16.69 -6.64
C ALA A 116 -22.44 -15.78 -7.88
N ALA A 117 -21.34 -15.16 -8.32
CA ALA A 117 -21.36 -14.06 -9.30
C ALA A 117 -20.45 -14.29 -10.52
N GLY A 118 -19.70 -15.38 -10.54
CA GLY A 118 -18.71 -15.69 -11.57
C GLY A 118 -17.35 -15.02 -11.33
N LEU A 119 -16.29 -15.65 -11.82
CA LEU A 119 -14.89 -15.28 -11.58
C LEU A 119 -14.57 -13.82 -11.94
N ARG A 120 -15.15 -13.32 -13.04
CA ARG A 120 -14.91 -11.94 -13.50
C ARG A 120 -15.39 -10.90 -12.48
N ARG A 121 -16.56 -11.12 -11.86
CA ARG A 121 -17.10 -10.22 -10.82
C ARG A 121 -16.34 -10.36 -9.50
N ALA A 122 -15.91 -11.58 -9.16
CA ALA A 122 -15.04 -11.81 -8.00
C ALA A 122 -13.73 -11.01 -8.10
N LEU A 123 -13.14 -10.92 -9.30
CA LEU A 123 -11.90 -10.17 -9.54
C LEU A 123 -12.09 -8.65 -9.63
N LEU A 124 -13.29 -8.15 -9.99
CA LEU A 124 -13.61 -6.72 -9.91
C LEU A 124 -13.47 -6.17 -8.47
N CYS A 125 -13.67 -7.01 -7.45
CA CYS A 125 -13.45 -6.64 -6.05
C CYS A 125 -12.02 -6.14 -5.78
N LEU A 126 -11.02 -6.68 -6.50
CA LEU A 126 -9.63 -6.24 -6.37
C LEU A 126 -9.42 -4.82 -6.90
N ILE A 127 -10.08 -4.47 -8.02
CA ILE A 127 -10.06 -3.12 -8.57
C ILE A 127 -10.71 -2.14 -7.59
N VAL A 128 -11.88 -2.51 -7.03
CA VAL A 128 -12.57 -1.67 -6.03
C VAL A 128 -11.69 -1.45 -4.81
N SER A 129 -11.03 -2.50 -4.32
CA SER A 129 -10.12 -2.41 -3.18
C SER A 129 -8.93 -1.49 -3.48
N ALA A 130 -8.30 -1.62 -4.65
CA ALA A 130 -7.21 -0.74 -5.09
C ALA A 130 -7.67 0.73 -5.22
N ALA A 131 -8.88 0.96 -5.75
CA ALA A 131 -9.47 2.29 -5.86
C ALA A 131 -9.76 2.90 -4.48
N LEU A 132 -10.26 2.12 -3.52
CA LEU A 132 -10.45 2.55 -2.15
C LEU A 132 -9.12 2.96 -1.50
N ILE A 133 -8.06 2.17 -1.70
CA ILE A 133 -6.72 2.49 -1.21
C ILE A 133 -6.22 3.81 -1.81
N ALA A 134 -6.40 4.00 -3.13
CA ALA A 134 -6.05 5.24 -3.81
C ALA A 134 -6.83 6.45 -3.23
N LEU A 135 -8.12 6.28 -2.96
CA LEU A 135 -8.98 7.31 -2.38
C LEU A 135 -8.59 7.66 -0.94
N VAL A 136 -8.28 6.66 -0.11
CA VAL A 136 -7.84 6.89 1.28
C VAL A 136 -6.49 7.60 1.31
N GLY A 137 -5.53 7.18 0.49
CA GLY A 137 -4.27 7.91 0.30
C GLY A 137 -4.52 9.34 -0.21
N GLY A 138 -5.50 9.49 -1.10
CA GLY A 138 -5.98 10.74 -1.65
C GLY A 138 -6.64 11.69 -0.64
N ARG A 139 -7.32 11.16 0.39
CA ARG A 139 -7.91 11.98 1.46
C ARG A 139 -6.91 12.33 2.55
N ALA A 140 -6.00 11.42 2.89
CA ALA A 140 -4.94 11.69 3.87
C ALA A 140 -4.03 12.86 3.45
N ARG A 141 -3.78 13.04 2.14
CA ARG A 141 -3.07 14.22 1.60
C ARG A 141 -3.88 15.52 1.73
N HIS A 142 -5.20 15.50 1.53
CA HIS A 142 -6.02 16.71 1.60
C HIS A 142 -6.11 17.25 3.03
N LEU A 143 -6.07 16.38 4.04
CA LEU A 143 -6.06 16.78 5.45
C LEU A 143 -4.71 17.36 5.90
N ARG A 144 -3.59 16.93 5.28
CA ARG A 144 -2.24 17.45 5.59
C ARG A 144 -1.86 18.69 4.77
N GLY A 145 -2.47 18.91 3.60
CA GLY A 145 -2.26 20.10 2.79
C GLY A 145 -2.93 21.38 3.32
N GLY A 146 -3.78 21.28 4.36
CA GLY A 146 -4.54 22.41 4.91
C GLY A 146 -4.05 22.99 6.24
N GLY A 147 -3.05 22.38 6.89
CA GLY A 147 -2.54 22.81 8.20
C GLY A 147 -1.02 22.87 8.19
N GLY A 148 -0.48 24.09 8.27
CA GLY A 148 0.92 24.39 8.03
C GLY A 148 1.90 23.62 8.93
N ASP A 149 2.90 23.02 8.28
CA ASP A 149 4.19 22.65 8.85
C ASP A 149 4.98 23.94 9.16
N ARG A 150 4.48 24.75 10.11
CA ARG A 150 5.37 25.64 10.86
C ARG A 150 5.95 24.78 11.97
N PRO A 151 7.27 24.47 11.95
CA PRO A 151 7.92 23.90 13.11
C PRO A 151 7.56 24.75 14.32
N ALA A 152 7.09 24.12 15.39
CA ALA A 152 6.92 24.81 16.66
C ALA A 152 8.27 25.46 17.00
N PRO A 153 8.31 26.76 17.40
CA PRO A 153 9.55 27.41 17.77
C PRO A 153 10.28 26.54 18.79
N VAL A 154 11.50 26.15 18.46
CA VAL A 154 12.40 25.48 19.41
C VAL A 154 12.54 26.45 20.59
N PRO A 155 12.23 26.05 21.83
CA PRO A 155 12.51 26.89 22.98
C PRO A 155 14.03 27.17 23.01
N GLU A 156 14.41 28.42 22.74
CA GLU A 156 15.78 28.90 22.86
C GLU A 156 16.30 28.61 24.28
N PRO A 157 17.33 27.77 24.45
CA PRO A 157 17.92 27.55 25.75
C PRO A 157 18.90 28.70 26.03
N GLY A 158 18.42 29.79 26.63
CA GLY A 158 19.30 30.77 27.26
C GLY A 158 18.80 32.22 27.30
N GLY A 159 18.15 32.60 28.40
CA GLY A 159 17.87 34.01 28.70
C GLY A 159 18.05 34.39 30.18
N GLU A 160 18.55 33.50 31.03
CA GLU A 160 18.51 33.71 32.49
C GLU A 160 19.84 33.41 33.20
N ARG A 161 20.95 33.90 32.64
CA ARG A 161 22.26 33.96 33.32
C ARG A 161 23.03 35.26 33.00
N ALA A 162 22.37 36.40 33.13
CA ALA A 162 23.03 37.70 33.10
C ALA A 162 22.29 38.72 33.98
N SER A 163 22.15 38.43 35.27
CA SER A 163 21.92 39.44 36.34
C SER A 163 21.77 38.72 37.68
N ARG A 164 22.88 38.47 38.37
CA ARG A 164 23.01 38.47 39.84
C ARG A 164 24.45 38.17 40.23
#